data_AF-A0A175RQS6-F1
#
_entry.id   AF-A0A175RQS6-F1
#
_cell.length_a   1.000
_cell.length_b   1.000
_cell.length_c   1.000
_cell.angle_alpha   90.00
_cell.angle_beta   90.00
_cell.angle_gamma   90.00
#
_symmetry.space_group_name_H-M   'P 1'
#
loop_
_entity.id
_entity.type
_entity.pdbx_description
1 polymer ?
#
loop_
_entity_poly.entity_id
_entity_poly.type
_entity_poly.pdbx_seq_one_letter_code
_entity_poly.pdbx_strand_id
1 'polypeptide(L)'
;MAVPVPLGTEDRTARLTLRRPDAWRREDAPQADLRLTGDDVVLTVRSRPSDRTIAEEHTSLLERLPGSVEGLLLVGVDVWTAAGAPARLVEYVRPDEDGAVAGAHLVFVTGRHRVDLTVERPLARMLATDDLVFAVLDTVRATEPTAARPHRDLEPLPDAPAAAELDGPRLTAEAVSTLRSLAGRRWNPGLLRSPAGRELIDAGLVGRLGTLPEPTQSLLGPWAEETQPTTLEQRLPDGGESRLQAWDGTVVDGTDDQVVAAVPPEQVVALMAGRLGIRPVWTFPFRTGSVRADLVARRLDGGDTAPDLPSDLAEGDPRLARFWTAPWTVSHLRRPGAQLPVTIVHAEGHGFARVGRTEAGATTFSADAPANVFRSVVRAVLGA
;
A
#
# COMPACT_ATOMS: atom_id res chain seq x y z
N MET A 1 -9.27 13.20 13.28
CA MET A 1 -8.89 14.37 12.44
C MET A 1 -7.38 14.38 12.26
N ALA A 2 -6.87 14.57 11.05
CA ALA A 2 -5.43 14.75 10.82
C ALA A 2 -4.96 16.05 11.46
N VAL A 3 -3.81 16.03 12.13
CA VAL A 3 -3.20 17.24 12.71
C VAL A 3 -2.79 18.16 11.56
N PRO A 4 -3.15 19.45 11.57
CA PRO A 4 -2.73 20.37 10.51
C PRO A 4 -1.19 20.42 10.45
N VAL A 5 -0.64 20.10 9.28
CA VAL A 5 0.80 20.26 9.05
C VAL A 5 1.08 21.76 8.87
N PRO A 6 1.95 22.37 9.69
CA PRO A 6 2.23 23.79 9.61
C PRO A 6 3.09 24.09 8.37
N LEU A 7 2.44 24.47 7.28
CA LEU A 7 3.10 25.02 6.09
C LEU A 7 3.23 26.54 6.24
N GLY A 8 4.43 27.07 6.02
CA GLY A 8 4.76 28.48 6.26
C GLY A 8 4.98 29.24 4.97
N THR A 9 6.20 29.12 4.43
CA THR A 9 6.69 29.86 3.27
C THR A 9 6.00 29.47 1.96
N GLU A 10 5.56 30.46 1.19
CA GLU A 10 5.07 30.30 -0.18
C GLU A 10 6.21 30.52 -1.19
N ASP A 11 6.42 29.54 -2.06
CA ASP A 11 7.33 29.63 -3.19
C ASP A 11 6.54 29.80 -4.49
N ARG A 12 7.14 30.56 -5.42
CA ARG A 12 6.54 30.85 -6.73
C ARG A 12 7.55 30.63 -7.85
N THR A 13 7.08 29.97 -8.91
CA THR A 13 7.74 29.89 -10.22
C THR A 13 6.91 30.65 -11.26
N ALA A 14 7.34 30.60 -12.52
CA ALA A 14 6.55 31.15 -13.63
C ALA A 14 5.23 30.39 -13.91
N ARG A 15 5.08 29.16 -13.37
CA ARG A 15 3.98 28.25 -13.70
C ARG A 15 3.18 27.75 -12.51
N LEU A 16 3.73 27.83 -11.30
CA LEU A 16 3.04 27.41 -10.08
C LEU A 16 3.39 28.24 -8.86
N THR A 17 2.51 28.18 -7.86
CA THR A 17 2.80 28.46 -6.46
C THR A 17 2.65 27.19 -5.64
N LEU A 18 3.39 27.09 -4.53
CA LEU A 18 3.22 26.06 -3.51
C LEU A 18 3.63 26.61 -2.14
N ARG A 19 3.22 25.95 -1.06
CA ARG A 19 3.69 26.24 0.30
C ARG A 19 4.50 25.08 0.83
N ARG A 20 5.57 25.41 1.54
CA ARG A 20 6.50 24.46 2.14
C ARG A 20 6.68 24.74 3.63
N PRO A 21 7.21 23.78 4.41
CA PRO A 21 7.76 24.07 5.72
C PRO A 21 8.88 25.11 5.64
N ASP A 22 8.98 25.94 6.67
CA ASP A 22 10.03 26.98 6.75
C ASP A 22 11.43 26.38 6.86
N ALA A 23 11.54 25.17 7.42
CA ALA A 23 12.80 24.44 7.57
C ALA A 23 13.39 23.98 6.22
N TRP A 24 12.56 23.83 5.19
CA TRP A 24 13.03 23.45 3.87
C TRP A 24 13.85 24.57 3.25
N ARG A 25 14.86 24.23 2.46
CA ARG A 25 15.76 25.20 1.83
C ARG A 25 15.61 25.11 0.34
N ARG A 26 15.70 26.27 -0.31
CA ARG A 26 15.82 26.35 -1.75
C ARG A 26 17.26 26.06 -2.14
N GLU A 27 17.44 25.17 -3.11
CA GLU A 27 18.75 24.84 -3.67
C GLU A 27 18.83 25.32 -5.12
N ASP A 28 20.03 25.74 -5.52
CA ASP A 28 20.31 26.06 -6.91
C ASP A 28 20.50 24.76 -7.71
N ALA A 29 19.65 24.55 -8.71
CA ALA A 29 19.70 23.40 -9.59
C ALA A 29 19.50 23.86 -11.04
N PRO A 30 20.53 23.77 -11.91
CA PRO A 30 20.51 24.36 -13.26
C PRO A 30 19.38 23.84 -14.17
N GLN A 31 18.84 22.66 -13.86
CA GLN A 31 17.81 21.98 -14.64
C GLN A 31 16.44 21.95 -13.93
N ALA A 32 16.23 22.79 -12.92
CA ALA A 32 14.97 22.90 -12.20
C ALA A 32 14.53 24.35 -12.08
N ASP A 33 13.23 24.58 -12.20
CA ASP A 33 12.64 25.90 -11.95
C ASP A 33 12.60 26.21 -10.44
N LEU A 34 12.50 25.14 -9.64
CA LEU A 34 12.55 25.17 -8.19
C LEU A 34 13.07 23.82 -7.69
N ARG A 35 14.02 23.86 -6.75
CA ARG A 35 14.42 22.68 -5.97
C ARG A 35 14.37 23.04 -4.49
N LEU A 36 13.71 22.19 -3.70
CA LEU A 36 13.56 22.33 -2.26
C LEU A 36 14.05 21.07 -1.57
N THR A 37 14.75 21.23 -0.44
CA THR A 37 15.24 20.11 0.38
C THR A 37 14.95 20.34 1.86
N GLY A 38 14.55 19.29 2.56
CA GLY A 38 14.37 19.30 4.02
C GLY A 38 13.64 18.06 4.51
N ASP A 39 13.86 17.67 5.76
CA ASP A 39 13.25 16.47 6.37
C ASP A 39 13.48 15.16 5.58
N ASP A 40 14.65 15.03 4.95
CA ASP A 40 15.01 13.95 4.01
C ASP A 40 14.13 13.89 2.74
N VAL A 41 13.40 14.96 2.46
CA VAL A 41 12.55 15.12 1.27
C VAL A 41 13.23 16.05 0.28
N VAL A 42 13.19 15.66 -0.99
CA VAL A 42 13.63 16.47 -2.13
C VAL A 42 12.43 16.72 -3.03
N LEU A 43 12.05 17.99 -3.21
CA LEU A 43 11.02 18.41 -4.17
C LEU A 43 11.70 19.14 -5.33
N THR A 44 11.44 18.69 -6.55
CA THR A 44 11.95 19.30 -7.78
C THR A 44 10.79 19.67 -8.70
N VAL A 45 10.77 20.92 -9.17
CA VAL A 45 9.82 21.42 -10.16
C VAL A 45 10.55 21.66 -11.48
N ARG A 46 9.95 21.17 -12.57
CA ARG A 46 10.40 21.42 -13.94
C ARG A 46 9.21 21.75 -14.82
N SER A 47 9.29 22.84 -15.57
CA SER A 47 8.32 23.17 -16.61
C SER A 47 8.95 23.06 -17.99
N ARG A 48 8.18 22.54 -18.95
CA ARG A 48 8.59 22.43 -20.36
C ARG A 48 7.45 22.83 -21.27
N PRO A 49 7.73 23.48 -22.41
CA PRO A 49 6.71 23.69 -23.45
C PRO A 49 6.10 22.34 -23.85
N SER A 50 4.78 22.28 -23.88
CA SER A 50 4.03 21.11 -24.36
C SER A 50 2.61 21.52 -24.67
N ASP A 51 2.11 21.08 -25.82
CA ASP A 51 0.72 21.25 -26.25
C ASP A 51 -0.09 19.96 -26.05
N ARG A 52 0.51 18.94 -25.42
CA ARG A 52 -0.14 17.66 -25.14
C ARG A 52 -1.19 17.80 -24.06
N THR A 53 -2.21 16.96 -24.15
CA THR A 53 -3.23 16.81 -23.12
C THR A 53 -2.67 16.15 -21.86
N ILE A 54 -3.37 16.30 -20.74
CA ILE A 54 -2.98 15.63 -19.49
C ILE A 54 -2.95 14.10 -19.63
N ALA A 55 -3.88 13.53 -20.41
CA ALA A 55 -3.94 12.09 -20.63
C ALA A 55 -2.69 11.61 -21.39
N GLU A 56 -2.30 12.30 -22.46
CA GLU A 56 -1.09 11.97 -23.22
C GLU A 56 0.19 12.12 -22.39
N GLU A 57 0.29 13.17 -21.56
CA GLU A 57 1.44 13.36 -20.69
C GLU A 57 1.51 12.31 -19.58
N HIS A 58 0.36 11.91 -19.04
CA HIS A 58 0.28 10.85 -18.04
C HIS A 58 0.62 9.48 -18.62
N THR A 59 0.08 9.12 -19.79
CA THR A 59 0.47 7.89 -20.50
C THR A 59 1.97 7.87 -20.77
N SER A 60 2.55 8.95 -21.28
CA SER A 60 4.00 9.03 -21.49
C SER A 60 4.82 9.06 -20.19
N LEU A 61 4.25 9.48 -19.06
CA LEU A 61 4.88 9.31 -17.75
C LEU A 61 4.91 7.83 -17.36
N LEU A 62 3.76 7.15 -17.44
CA LEU A 62 3.63 5.73 -17.12
C LEU A 62 4.41 4.81 -18.06
N GLU A 63 4.65 5.18 -19.31
CA GLU A 63 5.52 4.41 -20.22
C GLU A 63 7.00 4.55 -19.84
N ARG A 64 7.40 5.70 -19.30
CA ARG A 64 8.80 5.98 -18.94
C ARG A 64 9.17 5.49 -17.55
N LEU A 65 8.24 5.51 -16.59
CA LEU A 65 8.54 5.13 -15.20
C LEU A 65 9.01 3.66 -15.07
N PRO A 66 8.25 2.63 -15.53
CA PRO A 66 8.67 1.24 -15.46
C PRO A 66 9.93 0.94 -16.29
N GLY A 67 10.17 1.69 -17.37
CA GLY A 67 11.37 1.57 -18.19
C GLY A 67 12.58 2.37 -17.69
N SER A 68 12.42 3.20 -16.65
CA SER A 68 13.49 4.07 -16.16
C SER A 68 14.39 3.40 -15.13
N VAL A 69 13.87 2.45 -14.36
CA VAL A 69 14.60 1.70 -13.32
C VAL A 69 14.00 0.29 -13.20
N GLU A 70 14.84 -0.74 -13.30
CA GLU A 70 14.45 -2.13 -13.04
C GLU A 70 13.99 -2.27 -11.58
N GLY A 71 12.85 -2.93 -11.34
CA GLY A 71 12.30 -3.09 -9.99
C GLY A 71 11.45 -1.92 -9.48
N LEU A 72 11.11 -0.93 -10.32
CA LEU A 72 10.15 0.11 -9.94
C LEU A 72 8.75 -0.47 -9.70
N LEU A 73 8.18 -0.17 -8.53
CA LEU A 73 6.83 -0.51 -8.13
C LEU A 73 5.92 0.72 -8.23
N LEU A 74 4.92 0.67 -9.10
CA LEU A 74 3.87 1.68 -9.16
C LEU A 74 2.94 1.52 -7.94
N VAL A 75 2.80 2.59 -7.15
CA VAL A 75 2.05 2.58 -5.88
C VAL A 75 0.64 3.15 -6.05
N GLY A 76 0.48 4.23 -6.80
CA GLY A 76 -0.81 4.92 -6.87
C GLY A 76 -0.90 5.86 -8.05
N VAL A 77 -2.12 6.03 -8.56
CA VAL A 77 -2.42 6.96 -9.65
C VAL A 77 -3.74 7.67 -9.35
N ASP A 78 -3.68 9.00 -9.23
CA ASP A 78 -4.84 9.82 -8.86
C ASP A 78 -5.08 10.96 -9.84
N VAL A 79 -6.35 11.33 -10.00
CA VAL A 79 -6.72 12.63 -10.56
C VAL A 79 -6.45 13.68 -9.49
N TRP A 80 -5.55 14.62 -9.77
CA TRP A 80 -5.22 15.69 -8.84
C TRP A 80 -6.02 16.94 -9.20
N THR A 81 -6.76 17.50 -8.24
CA THR A 81 -7.64 18.66 -8.51
C THR A 81 -7.16 19.93 -7.83
N ALA A 82 -6.34 19.82 -6.77
CA ALA A 82 -5.88 20.97 -6.02
C ALA A 82 -5.06 21.95 -6.87
N ALA A 83 -4.37 21.47 -7.91
CA ALA A 83 -3.57 22.29 -8.82
C ALA A 83 -4.34 23.40 -9.55
N GLY A 84 -5.68 23.32 -9.65
CA GLY A 84 -6.47 24.28 -10.45
C GLY A 84 -6.23 24.18 -11.96
N ALA A 85 -5.63 23.08 -12.40
CA ALA A 85 -5.37 22.72 -13.79
C ALA A 85 -5.53 21.19 -13.95
N PRO A 86 -5.73 20.67 -15.18
CA PRO A 86 -5.76 19.23 -15.41
C PRO A 86 -4.46 18.56 -14.94
N ALA A 87 -4.55 17.69 -13.94
CA ALA A 87 -3.40 17.11 -13.27
C ALA A 87 -3.59 15.64 -12.89
N ARG A 88 -2.46 14.93 -12.76
CA ARG A 88 -2.35 13.53 -12.33
C ARG A 88 -1.23 13.40 -11.31
N LEU A 89 -1.46 12.62 -10.26
CA LEU A 89 -0.44 12.23 -9.30
C LEU A 89 -0.09 10.77 -9.53
N VAL A 90 1.20 10.47 -9.65
CA VAL A 90 1.72 9.10 -9.73
C VAL A 90 2.66 8.86 -8.55
N GLU A 91 2.37 7.88 -7.72
CA GLU A 91 3.24 7.43 -6.64
C GLU A 91 3.97 6.14 -7.03
N TYR A 92 5.23 6.01 -6.63
CA TYR A 92 6.04 4.83 -6.90
C TYR A 92 7.07 4.58 -5.80
N VAL A 93 7.59 3.37 -5.76
CA VAL A 93 8.83 3.00 -5.06
C VAL A 93 9.81 2.52 -6.10
N ARG A 94 11.07 2.95 -6.02
CA ARG A 94 12.14 2.48 -6.91
C ARG A 94 13.38 2.12 -6.11
N PRO A 95 14.17 1.11 -6.55
CA PRO A 95 15.49 0.91 -5.99
C PRO A 95 16.41 2.10 -6.35
N ASP A 96 17.41 2.33 -5.52
CA ASP A 96 18.47 3.32 -5.69
C ASP A 96 19.76 2.76 -5.07
N GLU A 97 20.92 3.28 -5.48
CA GLU A 97 22.23 2.81 -4.99
C GLU A 97 22.36 2.92 -3.45
N ASP A 98 21.79 3.99 -2.88
CA ASP A 98 21.81 4.29 -1.44
C ASP A 98 20.60 3.69 -0.68
N GLY A 99 19.76 2.90 -1.36
CA GLY A 99 18.54 2.29 -0.81
C GLY A 99 17.26 2.78 -1.49
N ALA A 100 16.16 2.04 -1.33
CA ALA A 100 14.92 2.33 -2.05
C ALA A 100 14.37 3.74 -1.75
N VAL A 101 13.78 4.36 -2.77
CA VAL A 101 13.20 5.70 -2.76
C VAL A 101 11.69 5.64 -2.97
N ALA A 102 10.94 6.37 -2.15
CA ALA A 102 9.51 6.60 -2.35
C ALA A 102 9.30 7.95 -3.07
N GLY A 103 8.64 7.91 -4.22
CA GLY A 103 8.40 9.05 -5.09
C GLY A 103 6.92 9.40 -5.24
N ALA A 104 6.62 10.68 -5.36
CA ALA A 104 5.34 11.23 -5.76
C ALA A 104 5.56 12.22 -6.91
N HIS A 105 5.00 11.93 -8.08
CA HIS A 105 5.15 12.71 -9.30
C HIS A 105 3.80 13.31 -9.70
N LEU A 106 3.63 14.59 -9.40
CA LEU A 106 2.50 15.39 -9.84
C LEU A 106 2.82 15.99 -11.21
N VAL A 107 2.05 15.62 -12.22
CA VAL A 107 2.10 16.24 -13.56
C VAL A 107 0.83 17.03 -13.78
N PHE A 108 0.96 18.27 -14.25
CA PHE A 108 -0.18 19.05 -14.72
C PHE A 108 0.16 19.86 -15.96
N VAL A 109 -0.87 20.20 -16.73
CA VAL A 109 -0.73 20.96 -17.97
C VAL A 109 -1.48 22.28 -17.90
N THR A 110 -0.88 23.34 -18.45
CA THR A 110 -1.53 24.67 -18.56
C THR A 110 -1.99 24.99 -19.98
N GLY A 111 -1.96 23.99 -20.87
CA GLY A 111 -2.32 24.13 -22.30
C GLY A 111 -1.20 24.63 -23.21
N ARG A 112 -0.08 25.13 -22.66
CA ARG A 112 1.16 25.44 -23.40
C ARG A 112 2.42 24.85 -22.77
N HIS A 113 2.29 24.39 -21.54
CA HIS A 113 3.38 23.82 -20.77
C HIS A 113 2.87 22.57 -20.06
N ARG A 114 3.78 21.61 -19.92
CA ARG A 114 3.71 20.59 -18.88
C ARG A 114 4.57 21.04 -17.71
N VAL A 115 4.07 20.81 -16.51
CA VAL A 115 4.81 20.99 -15.27
C VAL A 115 4.91 19.65 -14.56
N ASP A 116 6.14 19.23 -14.29
CA ASP A 116 6.50 18.06 -13.51
C ASP A 116 6.93 18.54 -12.11
N LEU A 117 6.26 18.06 -11.07
CA LEU A 117 6.66 18.22 -9.69
C LEU A 117 6.92 16.83 -9.12
N THR A 118 8.19 16.55 -8.81
CA THR A 118 8.63 15.27 -8.27
C THR A 118 9.07 15.47 -6.83
N VAL A 119 8.49 14.70 -5.91
CA VAL A 119 8.86 14.64 -4.49
C VAL A 119 9.43 13.26 -4.21
N GLU A 120 10.72 13.19 -3.84
CA GLU A 120 11.41 11.95 -3.51
C GLU A 120 11.89 11.98 -2.05
N ARG A 121 11.87 10.81 -1.40
CA ARG A 121 12.39 10.59 -0.05
C ARG A 121 12.86 9.15 0.12
N PRO A 122 13.79 8.86 1.05
CA PRO A 122 14.12 7.48 1.38
C PRO A 122 12.87 6.71 1.79
N LEU A 123 12.74 5.46 1.33
CA LEU A 123 11.59 4.60 1.63
C LEU A 123 11.38 4.45 3.15
N ALA A 124 12.46 4.32 3.92
CA ALA A 124 12.45 4.26 5.39
C ALA A 124 11.83 5.51 6.06
N ARG A 125 11.78 6.64 5.35
CA ARG A 125 11.17 7.90 5.82
C ARG A 125 9.76 8.10 5.30
N MET A 126 9.26 7.21 4.42
CA MET A 126 7.96 7.34 3.75
C MET A 126 6.82 7.63 4.73
N LEU A 127 6.67 6.81 5.78
CA LEU A 127 5.58 6.97 6.75
C LEU A 127 5.68 8.24 7.59
N ALA A 128 6.90 8.65 7.95
CA ALA A 128 7.12 9.82 8.79
C ALA A 128 6.91 11.14 8.04
N THR A 129 6.99 11.11 6.71
CA THR A 129 6.95 12.30 5.84
C THR A 129 5.70 12.37 4.98
N ASP A 130 4.87 11.32 4.95
CA ASP A 130 3.73 11.21 4.02
C ASP A 130 2.73 12.36 4.18
N ASP A 131 2.26 12.59 5.41
CA ASP A 131 1.31 13.67 5.71
C ASP A 131 1.86 15.04 5.32
N LEU A 132 3.16 15.26 5.49
CA LEU A 132 3.83 16.49 5.09
C LEU A 132 3.89 16.63 3.57
N VAL A 133 4.28 15.58 2.85
CA VAL A 133 4.37 15.58 1.38
C VAL A 133 3.00 15.87 0.77
N PHE A 134 1.95 15.18 1.22
CA PHE A 134 0.60 15.40 0.70
C PHE A 134 0.06 16.79 1.07
N ALA A 135 0.35 17.30 2.27
CA ALA A 135 0.01 18.67 2.62
C ALA A 135 0.67 19.70 1.68
N VAL A 136 1.95 19.52 1.32
CA VAL A 136 2.63 20.37 0.34
C VAL A 136 1.97 20.28 -1.03
N LEU A 137 1.72 19.06 -1.54
CA LEU A 137 1.06 18.83 -2.83
C LEU A 137 -0.33 19.48 -2.89
N ASP A 138 -1.08 19.47 -1.78
CA ASP A 138 -2.41 20.08 -1.65
C ASP A 138 -2.39 21.61 -1.77
N THR A 139 -1.22 22.25 -1.62
CA THR A 139 -1.04 23.70 -1.80
C THR A 139 -0.58 24.10 -3.19
N VAL A 140 -0.20 23.14 -4.04
CA VAL A 140 0.26 23.43 -5.40
C VAL A 140 -0.89 24.05 -6.19
N ARG A 141 -0.66 25.22 -6.80
CA ARG A 141 -1.62 25.91 -7.67
C ARG A 141 -0.92 26.35 -8.96
N ALA A 142 -1.55 26.12 -10.10
CA ALA A 142 -1.11 26.71 -11.36
C ALA A 142 -1.27 28.24 -11.31
N THR A 143 -0.28 28.99 -11.79
CA THR A 143 -0.32 30.46 -11.80
C THR A 143 -1.22 31.03 -12.88
N GLU A 144 -1.47 30.28 -13.95
CA GLU A 144 -2.30 30.67 -15.09
C GLU A 144 -3.62 29.87 -15.06
N PRO A 145 -4.79 30.53 -15.09
CA PRO A 145 -6.08 29.84 -15.13
C PRO A 145 -6.18 29.02 -16.42
N THR A 146 -6.24 27.69 -16.28
CA THR A 146 -6.46 26.79 -17.41
C THR A 146 -7.89 26.32 -17.35
N ALA A 147 -8.62 26.40 -18.47
CA ALA A 147 -9.99 25.92 -18.52
C ALA A 147 -10.03 24.42 -18.20
N ALA A 148 -10.42 24.08 -16.97
CA ALA A 148 -10.61 22.70 -16.56
C ALA A 148 -11.87 22.17 -17.24
N ARG A 149 -11.71 21.48 -18.37
CA ARG A 149 -12.77 20.57 -18.82
C ARG A 149 -12.70 19.34 -17.92
N PRO A 150 -13.81 18.93 -17.27
CA PRO A 150 -13.83 17.66 -16.57
C PRO A 150 -13.59 16.55 -17.58
N HIS A 151 -12.37 15.98 -17.55
CA HIS A 151 -12.04 14.79 -18.32
C HIS A 151 -12.74 13.62 -17.63
N ARG A 152 -13.90 13.21 -18.16
CA ARG A 152 -14.68 12.10 -17.60
C ARG A 152 -14.08 10.74 -17.98
N ASP A 153 -13.45 10.68 -19.15
CA ASP A 153 -12.79 9.48 -19.63
C ASP A 153 -11.35 9.47 -19.10
N LEU A 154 -11.05 8.44 -18.34
CA LEU A 154 -9.73 8.18 -17.78
C LEU A 154 -8.98 7.20 -18.66
N GLU A 155 -7.70 7.48 -18.85
CA GLU A 155 -6.78 6.65 -19.57
C GLU A 155 -6.59 5.28 -18.88
N PRO A 156 -6.37 4.20 -19.65
CA PRO A 156 -6.14 2.87 -19.10
C PRO A 156 -4.87 2.88 -18.25
N LEU A 157 -4.93 2.20 -17.11
CA LEU A 157 -3.78 1.96 -16.25
C LEU A 157 -3.11 0.63 -16.64
N PRO A 158 -1.82 0.42 -16.32
CA PRO A 158 -1.15 -0.84 -16.56
C PRO A 158 -1.91 -2.00 -15.89
N ASP A 159 -1.94 -3.15 -16.56
CA ASP A 159 -2.47 -4.36 -15.96
C ASP A 159 -1.69 -4.67 -14.68
N ALA A 160 -2.42 -5.04 -13.62
CA ALA A 160 -1.74 -5.54 -12.43
C ALA A 160 -1.01 -6.83 -12.77
N PRO A 161 0.17 -7.07 -12.17
CA PRO A 161 0.78 -8.38 -12.21
C PRO A 161 -0.23 -9.42 -11.69
N ALA A 162 -0.26 -10.59 -12.33
CA ALA A 162 -1.07 -11.70 -11.86
C ALA A 162 -0.73 -12.00 -10.39
N ALA A 163 -1.73 -12.44 -9.61
CA ALA A 163 -1.49 -12.90 -8.26
C ALA A 163 -0.38 -13.97 -8.32
N ALA A 164 0.79 -13.65 -7.76
CA ALA A 164 1.86 -14.63 -7.66
C ALA A 164 1.35 -15.74 -6.73
N GLU A 165 1.55 -17.00 -7.09
CA GLU A 165 1.50 -18.06 -6.10
C GLU A 165 2.85 -18.10 -5.38
N LEU A 166 2.81 -18.31 -4.06
CA LEU A 166 4.04 -18.53 -3.32
C LEU A 166 4.58 -19.91 -3.69
N ASP A 167 5.80 -19.96 -4.24
CA ASP A 167 6.49 -21.21 -4.54
C ASP A 167 7.45 -21.56 -3.40
N GLY A 168 7.35 -22.78 -2.89
CA GLY A 168 8.12 -23.24 -1.73
C GLY A 168 7.61 -24.57 -1.18
N PRO A 169 8.36 -25.17 -0.23
CA PRO A 169 7.91 -26.35 0.48
C PRO A 169 6.59 -26.09 1.19
N ARG A 170 5.64 -27.02 0.99
CA ARG A 170 4.39 -27.09 1.75
C ARG A 170 4.64 -27.87 3.02
N LEU A 171 4.32 -27.26 4.14
CA LEU A 171 4.59 -27.76 5.47
C LEU A 171 3.34 -27.67 6.34
N THR A 172 3.15 -28.65 7.21
CA THR A 172 2.17 -28.55 8.29
C THR A 172 2.53 -27.41 9.24
N ALA A 173 1.53 -26.84 9.93
CA ALA A 173 1.76 -25.83 10.96
C ALA A 173 2.73 -26.31 12.07
N GLU A 174 2.76 -27.61 12.40
CA GLU A 174 3.70 -28.19 13.36
C GLU A 174 5.14 -28.20 12.80
N ALA A 175 5.32 -28.51 11.51
CA ALA A 175 6.61 -28.43 10.85
C ALA A 175 7.13 -26.99 10.77
N VAL A 176 6.29 -26.00 10.45
CA VAL A 176 6.71 -24.58 10.47
C VAL A 176 7.08 -24.14 11.88
N SER A 177 6.30 -24.48 12.91
CA SER A 177 6.65 -24.21 14.31
C SER A 177 8.00 -24.83 14.69
N THR A 178 8.23 -26.08 14.27
CA THR A 178 9.50 -26.79 14.47
C THR A 178 10.65 -26.08 13.76
N LEU A 179 10.45 -25.66 12.50
CA LEU A 179 11.45 -24.93 11.71
C LEU A 179 11.84 -23.60 12.39
N ARG A 180 10.84 -22.81 12.83
CA ARG A 180 11.05 -21.56 13.56
C ARG A 180 11.86 -21.76 14.83
N SER A 181 11.65 -22.88 15.53
CA SER A 181 12.39 -23.20 16.76
C SER A 181 13.89 -23.44 16.55
N LEU A 182 14.32 -23.69 15.30
CA LEU A 182 15.73 -23.87 14.92
C LEU A 182 16.47 -22.53 14.78
N ALA A 183 15.76 -21.39 14.71
CA ALA A 183 16.37 -20.08 14.59
C ALA A 183 17.13 -19.70 15.88
N GLY A 184 18.42 -19.35 15.74
CA GLY A 184 19.24 -18.73 16.80
C GLY A 184 19.52 -19.58 18.05
N ARG A 185 19.08 -20.85 18.12
CA ARG A 185 19.17 -21.68 19.33
C ARG A 185 19.93 -23.00 19.10
N ARG A 186 20.54 -23.52 20.17
CA ARG A 186 21.10 -24.87 20.19
C ARG A 186 19.94 -25.87 20.23
N TRP A 187 19.57 -26.40 19.07
CA TRP A 187 18.37 -27.24 18.91
C TRP A 187 18.60 -28.68 19.43
N ASN A 188 17.49 -29.38 19.73
CA ASN A 188 17.51 -30.73 20.27
C ASN A 188 17.44 -31.78 19.13
N PRO A 189 18.43 -32.68 18.98
CA PRO A 189 18.42 -33.79 18.02
C PRO A 189 17.15 -34.64 18.00
N GLY A 190 16.43 -34.72 19.12
CA GLY A 190 15.15 -35.42 19.23
C GLY A 190 14.03 -34.83 18.35
N LEU A 191 14.08 -33.53 18.03
CA LEU A 191 13.07 -32.86 17.20
C LEU A 191 13.00 -33.46 15.78
N LEU A 192 14.14 -33.84 15.19
CA LEU A 192 14.17 -34.49 13.87
C LEU A 192 13.58 -35.90 13.83
N ARG A 193 13.30 -36.49 15.00
CA ARG A 193 12.66 -37.79 15.09
C ARG A 193 11.14 -37.70 15.14
N SER A 194 10.58 -36.51 15.38
CA SER A 194 9.13 -36.27 15.34
C SER A 194 8.61 -36.30 13.89
N PRO A 195 7.28 -36.41 13.68
CA PRO A 195 6.68 -36.28 12.36
C PRO A 195 7.06 -34.96 11.67
N ALA A 196 6.90 -33.84 12.39
CA ALA A 196 7.27 -32.50 11.92
C ALA A 196 8.76 -32.40 11.54
N GLY A 197 9.66 -32.97 12.34
CA GLY A 197 11.09 -32.97 12.03
C GLY A 197 11.46 -33.80 10.80
N ARG A 198 10.76 -34.92 10.55
CA ARG A 198 10.93 -35.72 9.33
C ARG A 198 10.43 -34.98 8.11
N GLU A 199 9.31 -34.30 8.23
CA GLU A 199 8.75 -33.45 7.17
C GLU A 199 9.75 -32.37 6.73
N LEU A 200 10.44 -31.72 7.67
CA LEU A 200 11.50 -30.75 7.34
C LEU A 200 12.70 -31.39 6.62
N ILE A 201 13.03 -32.65 6.93
CA ILE A 201 14.09 -33.40 6.23
C ILE A 201 13.66 -33.75 4.81
N ASP A 202 12.43 -34.24 4.65
CA ASP A 202 11.88 -34.66 3.36
C ASP A 202 11.69 -33.45 2.43
N ALA A 203 11.33 -32.29 2.99
CA ALA A 203 11.28 -31.00 2.29
C ALA A 203 12.67 -30.40 1.98
N GLY A 204 13.76 -31.03 2.43
CA GLY A 204 15.13 -30.57 2.18
C GLY A 204 15.55 -29.33 2.97
N LEU A 205 14.74 -28.89 3.94
CA LEU A 205 15.05 -27.73 4.80
C LEU A 205 16.04 -28.08 5.91
N VAL A 206 16.12 -29.36 6.30
CA VAL A 206 17.11 -29.83 7.28
C VAL A 206 17.77 -31.10 6.78
N GLY A 207 19.09 -31.19 6.86
CA GLY A 207 19.81 -32.42 6.54
C GLY A 207 19.52 -33.53 7.55
N ARG A 208 19.69 -34.79 7.12
CA ARG A 208 19.43 -35.98 7.98
C ARG A 208 20.24 -36.01 9.29
N LEU A 209 21.39 -35.33 9.31
CA LEU A 209 22.25 -35.19 10.49
C LEU A 209 22.00 -33.89 11.26
N GLY A 210 20.97 -33.13 10.88
CA GLY A 210 20.61 -31.85 11.48
C GLY A 210 21.47 -30.66 11.04
N THR A 211 22.06 -30.76 9.86
CA THR A 211 22.75 -29.65 9.19
C THR A 211 21.73 -28.74 8.51
N LEU A 212 21.86 -27.42 8.66
CA LEU A 212 20.99 -26.44 7.98
C LEU A 212 21.65 -26.00 6.66
N PRO A 213 21.02 -26.24 5.49
CA PRO A 213 21.46 -25.65 4.24
C PRO A 213 21.49 -24.12 4.31
N GLU A 214 22.38 -23.48 3.55
CA GLU A 214 22.49 -22.02 3.49
C GLU A 214 21.16 -21.31 3.17
N PRO A 215 20.33 -21.76 2.19
CA PRO A 215 19.02 -21.16 1.94
C PRO A 215 18.10 -21.20 3.16
N THR A 216 18.15 -22.28 3.94
CA THR A 216 17.36 -22.40 5.17
C THR A 216 17.91 -21.47 6.26
N GLN A 217 19.23 -21.29 6.37
CA GLN A 217 19.79 -20.34 7.33
C GLN A 217 19.33 -18.91 7.05
N SER A 218 19.31 -18.49 5.77
CA SER A 218 18.77 -17.18 5.38
C SER A 218 17.29 -17.04 5.74
N LEU A 219 16.50 -18.10 5.52
CA LEU A 219 15.08 -18.14 5.86
C LEU A 219 14.82 -18.05 7.38
N LEU A 220 15.73 -18.59 8.20
CA LEU A 220 15.62 -18.54 9.66
C LEU A 220 16.08 -17.21 10.26
N GLY A 221 16.87 -16.42 9.54
CA GLY A 221 17.48 -15.17 10.01
C GLY A 221 16.49 -14.25 10.73
N PRO A 222 15.35 -13.87 10.11
CA PRO A 222 14.38 -12.96 10.72
C PRO A 222 13.77 -13.50 12.01
N TRP A 223 13.58 -14.82 12.13
CA TRP A 223 12.99 -15.43 13.33
C TRP A 223 13.94 -15.48 14.52
N ALA A 224 15.25 -15.38 14.31
CA ALA A 224 16.21 -15.33 15.40
C ALA A 224 16.14 -14.01 16.18
N GLU A 225 15.65 -12.94 15.55
CA GLU A 225 15.61 -11.59 16.10
C GLU A 225 14.28 -11.26 16.83
N GLU A 226 13.41 -12.25 17.01
CA GLU A 226 12.05 -12.09 17.58
C GLU A 226 11.21 -10.98 16.91
N THR A 227 11.50 -10.68 15.64
CA THR A 227 10.78 -9.65 14.88
C THR A 227 9.34 -10.06 14.61
N GLN A 228 8.42 -9.10 14.74
CA GLN A 228 7.02 -9.30 14.38
C GLN A 228 6.85 -9.24 12.86
N PRO A 229 6.04 -10.14 12.26
CA PRO A 229 5.75 -10.07 10.82
C PRO A 229 4.70 -9.00 10.49
N THR A 230 4.74 -8.50 9.26
CA THR A 230 3.54 -7.96 8.61
C THR A 230 2.60 -9.12 8.32
N THR A 231 1.37 -9.02 8.81
CA THR A 231 0.38 -10.10 8.72
C THR A 231 -0.86 -9.63 7.97
N LEU A 232 -1.29 -10.40 6.98
CA LEU A 232 -2.59 -10.28 6.33
C LEU A 232 -3.42 -11.50 6.70
N GLU A 233 -4.46 -11.29 7.50
CA GLU A 233 -5.47 -12.30 7.81
C GLU A 233 -6.73 -11.99 7.00
N GLN A 234 -7.35 -13.01 6.42
CA GLN A 234 -8.61 -12.86 5.72
C GLN A 234 -9.60 -13.90 6.21
N ARG A 235 -10.86 -13.48 6.29
CA ARG A 235 -11.98 -14.38 6.45
C ARG A 235 -12.95 -14.19 5.30
N LEU A 236 -13.13 -15.28 4.56
CA LEU A 236 -13.97 -15.39 3.38
C LEU A 236 -15.45 -15.43 3.76
N PRO A 237 -16.37 -15.15 2.81
CA PRO A 237 -17.80 -15.18 3.09
C PRO A 237 -18.33 -16.54 3.54
N ASP A 238 -17.67 -17.63 3.14
CA ASP A 238 -18.01 -19.02 3.51
C ASP A 238 -17.44 -19.42 4.89
N GLY A 239 -16.75 -18.50 5.59
CA GLY A 239 -16.11 -18.75 6.87
C GLY A 239 -14.70 -19.31 6.76
N GLY A 240 -14.19 -19.57 5.55
CA GLY A 240 -12.80 -19.94 5.34
C GLY A 240 -11.84 -18.85 5.81
N GLU A 241 -10.75 -19.23 6.46
CA GLU A 241 -9.73 -18.30 6.93
C GLU A 241 -8.42 -18.51 6.17
N SER A 242 -7.72 -17.42 5.87
CA SER A 242 -6.37 -17.44 5.31
C SER A 242 -5.47 -16.49 6.09
N ARG A 243 -4.19 -16.82 6.14
CA ARG A 243 -3.18 -15.99 6.78
C ARG A 243 -1.93 -15.97 5.91
N LEU A 244 -1.36 -14.79 5.72
CA LEU A 244 -0.03 -14.59 5.14
C LEU A 244 0.79 -13.78 6.14
N GLN A 245 1.98 -14.25 6.46
CA GLN A 245 2.93 -13.59 7.37
C GLN A 245 4.23 -13.33 6.63
N ALA A 246 4.70 -12.09 6.65
CA ALA A 246 5.93 -11.69 6.01
C ALA A 246 6.87 -11.03 7.02
N TRP A 247 8.08 -11.59 7.12
CA TRP A 247 9.26 -10.98 7.69
C TRP A 247 10.16 -10.46 6.56
N ASP A 248 11.20 -9.71 6.90
CA ASP A 248 12.19 -9.31 5.90
C ASP A 248 12.81 -10.54 5.23
N GLY A 249 12.56 -10.70 3.93
CA GLY A 249 13.04 -11.83 3.13
C GLY A 249 12.42 -13.21 3.43
N THR A 250 11.44 -13.35 4.33
CA THR A 250 10.81 -14.65 4.66
C THR A 250 9.29 -14.55 4.72
N VAL A 251 8.59 -15.42 3.98
CA VAL A 251 7.12 -15.47 3.95
C VAL A 251 6.64 -16.85 4.37
N VAL A 252 5.57 -16.86 5.17
CA VAL A 252 4.77 -18.04 5.50
C VAL A 252 3.36 -17.78 5.05
N ASP A 253 2.83 -18.65 4.20
CA ASP A 253 1.51 -18.50 3.63
C ASP A 253 0.62 -19.72 3.83
N GLY A 254 -0.52 -19.54 4.50
CA GLY A 254 -1.47 -20.60 4.85
C GLY A 254 -1.78 -20.63 6.35
N THR A 255 -2.75 -21.47 6.72
CA THR A 255 -3.16 -21.71 8.12
C THR A 255 -2.72 -23.11 8.55
N ASP A 256 -3.27 -24.15 7.92
CA ASP A 256 -2.99 -25.55 8.25
C ASP A 256 -1.85 -26.13 7.39
N ASP A 257 -1.98 -26.02 6.06
CA ASP A 257 -0.92 -26.30 5.08
C ASP A 257 -0.25 -24.99 4.67
N GLN A 258 0.98 -24.81 5.11
CA GLN A 258 1.73 -23.55 5.00
C GLN A 258 2.84 -23.67 3.96
N VAL A 259 2.90 -22.73 3.03
CA VAL A 259 4.03 -22.57 2.12
C VAL A 259 5.04 -21.63 2.77
N VAL A 260 6.31 -22.03 2.78
CA VAL A 260 7.39 -21.23 3.37
C VAL A 260 8.44 -20.92 2.31
N ALA A 261 8.74 -19.64 2.07
CA ALA A 261 9.69 -19.25 1.04
C ALA A 261 10.43 -17.95 1.36
N ALA A 262 11.58 -17.78 0.72
CA ALA A 262 12.30 -16.52 0.70
C ALA A 262 11.79 -15.65 -0.45
N VAL A 263 11.30 -14.46 -0.13
CA VAL A 263 10.62 -13.58 -1.09
C VAL A 263 11.05 -12.15 -0.85
N PRO A 264 11.44 -11.39 -1.89
CA PRO A 264 11.79 -10.00 -1.73
C PRO A 264 10.53 -9.15 -1.46
N PRO A 265 10.65 -8.01 -0.75
CA PRO A 265 9.50 -7.24 -0.26
C PRO A 265 8.50 -6.81 -1.34
N GLU A 266 8.94 -6.48 -2.55
CA GLU A 266 8.09 -6.12 -3.67
C GLU A 266 7.17 -7.27 -4.12
N GLN A 267 7.66 -8.51 -4.05
CA GLN A 267 6.85 -9.69 -4.36
C GLN A 267 5.87 -10.01 -3.21
N VAL A 268 6.22 -9.67 -1.96
CA VAL A 268 5.26 -9.72 -0.84
C VAL A 268 4.09 -8.76 -1.05
N VAL A 269 4.35 -7.54 -1.56
CA VAL A 269 3.28 -6.61 -1.94
C VAL A 269 2.37 -7.23 -3.00
N ALA A 270 2.94 -7.85 -4.04
CA ALA A 270 2.17 -8.51 -5.09
C ALA A 270 1.31 -9.67 -4.55
N LEU A 271 1.85 -10.50 -3.64
CA LEU A 271 1.12 -11.59 -2.99
C LEU A 271 -0.08 -11.06 -2.18
N MET A 272 0.14 -10.07 -1.32
CA MET A 272 -0.94 -9.47 -0.51
C MET A 272 -1.98 -8.74 -1.36
N ALA A 273 -1.56 -8.04 -2.42
CA ALA A 273 -2.46 -7.37 -3.34
C ALA A 273 -3.31 -8.36 -4.14
N GLY A 274 -2.70 -9.45 -4.63
CA GLY A 274 -3.40 -10.53 -5.32
C GLY A 274 -4.48 -11.17 -4.45
N ARG A 275 -4.17 -11.43 -3.17
CA ARG A 275 -5.12 -11.95 -2.17
C ARG A 275 -6.29 -11.03 -1.87
N LEU A 276 -6.04 -9.73 -1.85
CA LEU A 276 -7.08 -8.73 -1.68
C LEU A 276 -7.88 -8.49 -2.95
N GLY A 277 -7.46 -9.03 -4.10
CA GLY A 277 -8.07 -8.75 -5.40
C GLY A 277 -7.91 -7.30 -5.84
N ILE A 278 -6.90 -6.60 -5.30
CA ILE A 278 -6.65 -5.18 -5.59
C ILE A 278 -5.60 -5.02 -6.67
N ARG A 279 -5.74 -3.94 -7.44
CA ARG A 279 -4.87 -3.55 -8.55
C ARG A 279 -4.62 -2.03 -8.46
N PRO A 280 -3.55 -1.50 -9.08
CA PRO A 280 -3.47 -0.07 -9.32
C PRO A 280 -4.71 0.37 -10.13
N VAL A 281 -5.58 1.15 -9.51
CA VAL A 281 -6.77 1.72 -10.14
C VAL A 281 -6.83 3.20 -9.82
N TRP A 282 -7.55 3.96 -10.64
CA TRP A 282 -7.86 5.35 -10.34
C TRP A 282 -8.57 5.47 -9.00
N THR A 283 -8.11 6.38 -8.14
CA THR A 283 -8.86 6.72 -6.94
C THR A 283 -9.94 7.75 -7.22
N PHE A 284 -11.08 7.57 -6.54
CA PHE A 284 -12.10 8.58 -6.42
C PHE A 284 -12.46 8.75 -4.95
N PRO A 285 -12.61 9.99 -4.45
CA PRO A 285 -13.13 10.21 -3.12
C PRO A 285 -14.62 9.86 -3.11
N PHE A 286 -14.98 8.74 -2.49
CA PHE A 286 -16.36 8.46 -2.12
C PHE A 286 -16.64 9.11 -0.76
N ARG A 287 -17.66 9.97 -0.70
CA ARG A 287 -18.20 10.39 0.60
C ARG A 287 -18.89 9.19 1.22
N THR A 288 -18.58 8.92 2.47
CA THR A 288 -19.14 7.81 3.22
C THR A 288 -19.69 8.30 4.54
N GLY A 289 -20.88 7.81 4.88
CA GLY A 289 -21.52 8.07 6.16
C GLY A 289 -20.88 7.27 7.30
N SER A 290 -21.05 7.75 8.52
CA SER A 290 -20.72 6.98 9.73
C SER A 290 -21.84 5.98 10.04
N VAL A 291 -21.49 4.75 10.41
CA VAL A 291 -22.45 3.72 10.82
C VAL A 291 -22.24 3.43 12.31
N ARG A 292 -23.30 3.01 13.02
CA ARG A 292 -23.18 2.62 14.43
C ARG A 292 -22.14 1.51 14.63
N ALA A 293 -21.28 1.68 15.64
CA ALA A 293 -20.16 0.78 15.86
C ALA A 293 -20.59 -0.66 16.17
N ASP A 294 -21.68 -0.83 16.92
CA ASP A 294 -22.22 -2.15 17.26
C ASP A 294 -22.77 -2.90 16.04
N LEU A 295 -23.26 -2.17 15.04
CA LEU A 295 -23.75 -2.74 13.79
C LEU A 295 -22.59 -3.23 12.92
N VAL A 296 -21.56 -2.38 12.78
CA VAL A 296 -20.34 -2.72 12.04
C VAL A 296 -19.61 -3.89 12.69
N ALA A 297 -19.44 -3.90 14.01
CA ALA A 297 -18.77 -5.00 14.73
C ALA A 297 -19.48 -6.33 14.49
N ARG A 298 -20.82 -6.38 14.67
CA ARG A 298 -21.60 -7.60 14.42
C ARG A 298 -21.55 -8.07 12.97
N ARG A 299 -21.53 -7.15 12.00
CA ARG A 299 -21.37 -7.51 10.58
C ARG A 299 -19.96 -8.01 10.28
N LEU A 300 -18.95 -7.41 10.90
CA LEU A 300 -17.55 -7.85 10.81
C LEU A 300 -17.28 -9.19 11.51
N ASP A 301 -18.13 -9.65 12.43
CA ASP A 301 -18.02 -10.98 13.05
C ASP A 301 -18.65 -12.10 12.20
N GLY A 302 -19.41 -11.75 11.15
CA GLY A 302 -19.81 -12.66 10.07
C GLY A 302 -20.95 -13.63 10.42
N GLY A 303 -21.37 -14.39 9.39
CA GLY A 303 -22.42 -15.43 9.42
C GLY A 303 -23.76 -15.00 8.78
N ASP A 304 -24.62 -15.98 8.47
CA ASP A 304 -26.00 -15.78 7.96
C ASP A 304 -26.89 -14.95 8.90
N THR A 305 -26.42 -14.70 10.12
CA THR A 305 -27.07 -13.92 11.18
C THR A 305 -26.58 -12.48 11.28
N ALA A 306 -25.71 -12.06 10.36
CA ALA A 306 -25.20 -10.70 10.34
C ALA A 306 -26.35 -9.68 10.17
N PRO A 307 -26.31 -8.56 10.90
CA PRO A 307 -27.46 -7.67 10.98
C PRO A 307 -27.70 -6.91 9.67
N ASP A 308 -28.97 -6.74 9.33
CA ASP A 308 -29.39 -5.85 8.25
C ASP A 308 -29.07 -4.38 8.56
N LEU A 309 -28.88 -3.59 7.51
CA LEU A 309 -28.76 -2.15 7.63
C LEU A 309 -30.13 -1.56 8.04
N PRO A 310 -30.19 -0.65 9.04
CA PRO A 310 -31.42 0.08 9.36
C PRO A 310 -32.05 0.73 8.13
N SER A 311 -33.39 0.69 8.05
CA SER A 311 -34.14 1.10 6.86
C SER A 311 -33.93 2.56 6.47
N ASP A 312 -33.78 3.45 7.46
CA ASP A 312 -33.47 4.87 7.27
C ASP A 312 -32.11 5.08 6.58
N LEU A 313 -31.10 4.30 6.95
CA LEU A 313 -29.78 4.33 6.30
C LEU A 313 -29.81 3.69 4.91
N ALA A 314 -30.57 2.59 4.75
CA ALA A 314 -30.70 1.90 3.46
C ALA A 314 -31.43 2.75 2.41
N GLU A 315 -32.48 3.46 2.81
CA GLU A 315 -33.21 4.40 1.94
C GLU A 315 -32.38 5.66 1.64
N GLY A 316 -31.63 6.16 2.64
CA GLY A 316 -30.77 7.34 2.48
C GLY A 316 -29.54 7.11 1.59
N ASP A 317 -29.00 5.88 1.55
CA ASP A 317 -27.88 5.50 0.67
C ASP A 317 -28.08 4.10 0.06
N PRO A 318 -28.72 4.00 -1.12
CA PRO A 318 -28.90 2.74 -1.83
C PRO A 318 -27.61 2.06 -2.30
N ARG A 319 -26.47 2.77 -2.32
CA ARG A 319 -25.16 2.17 -2.63
C ARG A 319 -24.61 1.47 -1.40
N LEU A 320 -24.68 2.12 -0.25
CA LEU A 320 -24.34 1.50 1.03
C LEU A 320 -25.22 0.27 1.30
N ALA A 321 -26.52 0.33 1.01
CA ALA A 321 -27.41 -0.82 1.16
C ALA A 321 -26.94 -2.03 0.33
N ARG A 322 -26.63 -1.83 -0.96
CA ARG A 322 -26.14 -2.90 -1.84
C ARG A 322 -24.79 -3.46 -1.39
N PHE A 323 -23.87 -2.58 -0.98
CA PHE A 323 -22.59 -2.99 -0.40
C PHE A 323 -22.80 -3.84 0.86
N TRP A 324 -23.73 -3.42 1.72
CA TRP A 324 -24.02 -4.08 3.00
C TRP A 324 -24.58 -5.49 2.83
N THR A 325 -25.50 -5.66 1.87
CA THR A 325 -26.15 -6.96 1.59
C THR A 325 -25.24 -7.96 0.86
N ALA A 326 -24.15 -7.49 0.26
CA ALA A 326 -23.24 -8.36 -0.48
C ALA A 326 -22.43 -9.28 0.45
N PRO A 327 -21.92 -10.42 -0.06
CA PRO A 327 -20.93 -11.24 0.64
C PRO A 327 -19.66 -10.45 0.95
N TRP A 328 -19.17 -10.52 2.19
CA TRP A 328 -17.99 -9.77 2.64
C TRP A 328 -16.80 -10.70 2.85
N THR A 329 -15.67 -10.34 2.24
CA THR A 329 -14.36 -10.79 2.73
C THR A 329 -13.83 -9.72 3.69
N VAL A 330 -13.53 -10.11 4.92
CA VAL A 330 -12.96 -9.21 5.93
C VAL A 330 -11.48 -9.51 6.04
N SER A 331 -10.65 -8.49 5.84
CA SER A 331 -9.20 -8.59 5.87
C SER A 331 -8.61 -7.68 6.95
N HIS A 332 -7.67 -8.21 7.72
CA HIS A 332 -6.93 -7.48 8.75
C HIS A 332 -5.46 -7.43 8.36
N LEU A 333 -4.98 -6.23 8.04
CA LEU A 333 -3.59 -5.96 7.75
C LEU A 333 -2.90 -5.41 9.00
N ARG A 334 -2.07 -6.22 9.64
CA ARG A 334 -1.30 -5.85 10.84
C ARG A 334 0.15 -5.57 10.45
N ARG A 335 0.65 -4.41 10.89
CA ARG A 335 2.05 -4.03 10.74
C ARG A 335 2.83 -4.35 12.02
N PRO A 336 4.15 -4.63 11.91
CA PRO A 336 5.02 -4.75 13.07
C PRO A 336 4.89 -3.50 13.97
N GLY A 337 4.74 -3.71 15.27
CA GLY A 337 4.63 -2.61 16.26
C GLY A 337 3.33 -1.79 16.24
N ALA A 338 2.42 -2.01 15.28
CA ALA A 338 1.14 -1.31 15.25
C ALA A 338 0.13 -1.96 16.21
N GLN A 339 -0.49 -1.14 17.07
CA GLN A 339 -1.46 -1.64 18.08
C GLN A 339 -2.76 -2.15 17.47
N LEU A 340 -3.22 -1.57 16.35
CA LEU A 340 -4.48 -1.93 15.69
C LEU A 340 -4.22 -2.26 14.22
N PRO A 341 -4.84 -3.33 13.69
CA PRO A 341 -4.77 -3.62 12.26
C PRO A 341 -5.57 -2.59 11.45
N VAL A 342 -5.21 -2.44 10.17
CA VAL A 342 -6.08 -1.82 9.18
C VAL A 342 -7.11 -2.86 8.76
N THR A 343 -8.38 -2.60 9.03
CA THR A 343 -9.48 -3.49 8.64
C THR A 343 -10.04 -3.05 7.29
N ILE A 344 -10.00 -3.98 6.33
CA ILE A 344 -10.44 -3.80 4.94
C ILE A 344 -11.59 -4.79 4.70
N VAL A 345 -12.70 -4.29 4.16
CA VAL A 345 -13.85 -5.09 3.74
C VAL A 345 -13.92 -5.06 2.23
N HIS A 346 -13.95 -6.23 1.60
CA HIS A 346 -14.28 -6.38 0.19
C HIS A 346 -15.70 -6.94 0.07
N ALA A 347 -16.60 -6.15 -0.52
CA ALA A 347 -17.94 -6.60 -0.88
C ALA A 347 -17.92 -7.06 -2.34
N GLU A 348 -18.20 -8.33 -2.57
CA GLU A 348 -18.15 -8.95 -3.90
C GLU A 348 -19.01 -8.17 -4.91
N GLY A 349 -18.40 -7.78 -6.05
CA GLY A 349 -19.08 -7.02 -7.10
C GLY A 349 -19.36 -5.53 -6.78
N HIS A 350 -19.02 -5.06 -5.58
CA HIS A 350 -19.33 -3.70 -5.12
C HIS A 350 -18.10 -2.87 -4.70
N GLY A 351 -16.98 -3.52 -4.37
CA GLY A 351 -15.69 -2.85 -4.11
C GLY A 351 -15.24 -2.94 -2.65
N PHE A 352 -14.45 -1.96 -2.21
CA PHE A 352 -13.77 -2.00 -0.90
C PHE A 352 -14.29 -0.94 0.06
N ALA A 353 -14.15 -1.20 1.35
CA ALA A 353 -14.30 -0.22 2.41
C ALA A 353 -13.25 -0.41 3.50
N ARG A 354 -12.76 0.66 4.10
CA ARG A 354 -11.97 0.64 5.33
C ARG A 354 -12.84 0.93 6.53
N VAL A 355 -12.57 0.21 7.61
CA VAL A 355 -13.20 0.43 8.91
C VAL A 355 -12.30 1.33 9.73
N GLY A 356 -12.78 2.53 10.01
CA GLY A 356 -12.10 3.52 10.83
C GLY A 356 -12.18 3.20 12.33
N ARG A 357 -11.68 4.12 13.15
CA ARG A 357 -11.82 4.03 14.60
C ARG A 357 -13.26 4.31 15.02
N THR A 358 -13.64 3.75 16.16
CA THR A 358 -14.90 4.09 16.81
C THR A 358 -14.74 5.39 17.59
N GLU A 359 -15.57 6.39 17.27
CA GLU A 359 -15.65 7.67 17.98
C GLU A 359 -17.12 7.92 18.35
N ALA A 360 -17.39 8.27 19.61
CA ALA A 360 -18.74 8.53 20.12
C ALA A 360 -19.80 7.44 19.80
N GLY A 361 -19.39 6.16 19.77
CA GLY A 361 -20.28 5.02 19.48
C GLY A 361 -20.58 4.79 18.00
N ALA A 362 -19.99 5.57 17.10
CA ALA A 362 -20.04 5.38 15.65
C ALA A 362 -18.69 4.94 15.12
N THR A 363 -18.70 4.04 14.15
CA THR A 363 -17.50 3.63 13.40
C THR A 363 -17.58 4.25 12.02
N THR A 364 -16.54 4.96 11.62
CA THR A 364 -16.44 5.45 10.24
C THR A 364 -16.29 4.24 9.33
N PHE A 365 -17.22 4.09 8.37
CA PHE A 365 -17.17 3.02 7.39
C PHE A 365 -16.99 3.66 6.01
N SER A 366 -15.75 3.74 5.55
CA SER A 366 -15.43 4.47 4.33
C SER A 366 -15.17 3.54 3.17
N ALA A 367 -16.09 3.53 2.20
CA ALA A 367 -15.83 3.05 0.85
C ALA A 367 -14.51 3.61 0.38
N ASP A 368 -13.66 2.73 -0.12
CA ASP A 368 -12.28 3.04 -0.43
C ASP A 368 -11.96 2.63 -1.85
N ALA A 369 -11.08 3.40 -2.49
CA ALA A 369 -10.57 3.03 -3.78
C ALA A 369 -9.57 1.88 -3.61
N PRO A 370 -9.55 0.86 -4.49
CA PRO A 370 -8.58 -0.22 -4.41
C PRO A 370 -7.12 0.25 -4.36
N ALA A 371 -6.79 1.40 -4.97
CA ALA A 371 -5.46 2.00 -4.86
C ALA A 371 -5.10 2.50 -3.45
N ASN A 372 -6.05 2.97 -2.64
CA ASN A 372 -5.79 3.33 -1.23
C ASN A 372 -5.57 2.08 -0.36
N VAL A 373 -6.26 0.98 -0.68
CA VAL A 373 -6.00 -0.33 -0.08
C VAL A 373 -4.59 -0.80 -0.49
N PHE A 374 -4.22 -0.65 -1.75
CA PHE A 374 -2.88 -1.02 -2.25
C PHE A 374 -1.77 -0.18 -1.60
N ARG A 375 -1.97 1.14 -1.46
CA ARG A 375 -1.08 2.01 -0.66
C ARG A 375 -0.93 1.52 0.77
N SER A 376 -2.01 1.03 1.40
CA SER A 376 -1.95 0.49 2.76
C SER A 376 -1.09 -0.77 2.83
N VAL A 377 -1.15 -1.64 1.82
CA VAL A 377 -0.28 -2.82 1.68
C VAL A 377 1.18 -2.40 1.48
N VAL A 378 1.45 -1.52 0.53
CA VAL A 378 2.81 -0.99 0.27
C VAL A 378 3.41 -0.40 1.55
N ARG A 379 2.64 0.43 2.27
CA ARG A 379 3.06 1.04 3.54
C ARG A 379 3.27 0.03 4.66
N ALA A 380 2.60 -1.11 4.61
CA ALA A 380 2.72 -2.16 5.61
C ALA A 380 3.92 -3.09 5.36
N VAL A 381 4.30 -3.28 4.10
CA VAL A 381 5.39 -4.18 3.72
C VAL A 381 6.70 -3.41 3.55
N LEU A 382 6.67 -2.29 2.84
CA LEU A 382 7.86 -1.52 2.46
C LEU A 382 8.15 -0.34 3.41
N GLY A 383 7.15 0.12 4.15
CA GLY A 383 7.30 1.22 5.12
C GLY A 383 7.61 0.76 6.54
N ALA A 384 7.71 -0.55 6.78
CA ALA A 384 7.88 -1.16 8.11
C ALA A 384 9.33 -1.09 8.60
#